data_AF-A0A2D6RT43-F1
#
_entry.id   AF-A0A2D6RT43-F1
#
_cell.length_a   1.000
_cell.length_b   1.000
_cell.length_c   1.000
_cell.angle_alpha   90.00
_cell.angle_beta   90.00
_cell.angle_gamma   90.00
#
_symmetry.space_group_name_H-M   'P 1'
#
loop_
_entity.id
_entity.type
_entity.pdbx_description
1 polymer ?
#
loop_
_entity_poly.entity_id
_entity_poly.type
_entity_poly.pdbx_seq_one_letter_code
_entity_poly.pdbx_strand_id
1 'polypeptide(L)'
;MVKELAIIANVVGSAYFMGGMLLQHDKAKELVESMDSGFKGLLLEIKEKQPAETIRMLVKIFGGITGAAFVGILLMGILRIHSQQLAFVLSVTFLVTGILSGSLFWVLKHKEVVKQVGQWLLFFGGGSLLFPVMDVLTNAEITNVVYSMMQASFSPLFTLPNGNGLVYEAAVVTGFYTGFVIIFYAIAWLYAAPIALAAWFIVAVPIFGARAISRAFPQQPIVVVFFALWLFSVFYFSYASNP
;
A
#
# COMPACT_ATOMS: atom_id res chain seq x y z
N MET A 1 -30.27 -13.70 12.22
CA MET A 1 -29.71 -12.57 11.45
C MET A 1 -29.06 -12.95 10.12
N VAL A 2 -27.88 -13.60 10.07
CA VAL A 2 -27.21 -13.88 8.76
C VAL A 2 -27.99 -14.89 7.90
N LYS A 3 -28.58 -15.93 8.50
CA LYS A 3 -29.48 -16.88 7.81
C LYS A 3 -30.72 -16.19 7.21
N GLU A 4 -31.34 -15.26 7.93
CA GLU A 4 -32.55 -14.55 7.45
C GLU A 4 -32.21 -13.62 6.27
N LEU A 5 -31.08 -12.93 6.32
CA LEU A 5 -30.57 -12.12 5.21
C LEU A 5 -30.29 -12.97 3.97
N ALA A 6 -29.74 -14.18 4.15
CA ALA A 6 -29.52 -15.12 3.05
C ALA A 6 -30.84 -15.61 2.42
N ILE A 7 -31.88 -15.86 3.22
CA ILE A 7 -33.23 -16.23 2.72
C ILE A 7 -33.80 -15.08 1.88
N ILE A 8 -33.76 -13.86 2.41
CA ILE A 8 -34.26 -12.67 1.70
C ILE A 8 -33.49 -12.47 0.38
N ALA A 9 -32.15 -12.58 0.41
CA ALA A 9 -31.32 -12.47 -0.79
C ALA A 9 -31.64 -13.55 -1.84
N ASN A 10 -31.90 -14.79 -1.41
CA ASN A 10 -32.27 -15.89 -2.30
C ASN A 10 -33.65 -15.66 -2.94
N VAL A 11 -34.63 -15.27 -2.13
CA VAL A 11 -36.00 -15.00 -2.60
C VAL A 11 -35.99 -13.85 -3.60
N VAL A 12 -35.31 -12.75 -3.27
CA VAL A 12 -35.22 -11.57 -4.14
C VAL A 12 -34.42 -11.86 -5.42
N GLY A 13 -33.30 -12.57 -5.31
CA GLY A 13 -32.50 -12.98 -6.48
C GLY A 13 -33.27 -13.92 -7.41
N SER A 14 -33.93 -14.94 -6.86
CA SER A 14 -34.72 -15.90 -7.63
C SER A 14 -35.96 -15.24 -8.26
N ALA A 15 -36.61 -14.32 -7.54
CA ALA A 15 -37.72 -13.52 -8.05
C ALA A 15 -37.28 -12.67 -9.26
N TYR A 16 -36.11 -12.05 -9.21
CA TYR A 16 -35.56 -11.31 -10.34
C TYR A 16 -35.35 -12.21 -11.58
N PHE A 17 -34.82 -13.43 -11.40
CA PHE A 17 -34.65 -14.39 -12.50
C PHE A 17 -35.95 -15.01 -13.02
N MET A 18 -37.04 -14.98 -12.25
CA MET A 18 -38.39 -15.31 -12.73
C MET A 18 -38.95 -14.28 -13.73
N GLY A 19 -38.25 -13.14 -13.93
CA GLY A 19 -38.27 -12.27 -15.11
C GLY A 19 -39.63 -11.94 -15.71
N GLY A 20 -40.19 -12.85 -16.51
CA GLY A 20 -41.42 -12.66 -17.27
C GLY A 20 -42.71 -12.55 -16.45
N MET A 21 -42.77 -13.07 -15.21
CA MET A 21 -43.97 -12.95 -14.36
C MET A 21 -43.97 -11.69 -13.49
N LEU A 22 -42.80 -11.24 -13.03
CA LEU A 22 -42.67 -10.05 -12.17
C LEU A 22 -42.81 -8.75 -12.97
N LEU A 23 -42.38 -8.74 -14.22
CA LEU A 23 -42.52 -7.60 -15.13
C LEU A 23 -43.96 -7.37 -15.62
N GLN A 24 -44.91 -8.26 -15.29
CA GLN A 24 -46.33 -8.06 -15.59
C GLN A 24 -46.99 -7.01 -14.69
N HIS A 25 -46.37 -6.69 -13.55
CA HIS A 25 -46.89 -5.71 -12.61
C HIS A 25 -46.16 -4.37 -12.79
N ASP A 26 -46.89 -3.30 -13.11
CA ASP A 26 -46.30 -2.00 -13.47
C ASP A 26 -45.33 -1.45 -12.41
N LYS A 27 -45.68 -1.57 -11.12
CA LYS A 27 -44.81 -1.14 -10.01
C LYS A 27 -43.52 -1.95 -9.88
N ALA A 28 -43.56 -3.25 -10.19
CA ALA A 28 -42.37 -4.09 -10.15
C ALA A 28 -41.43 -3.78 -11.33
N LYS A 29 -42.02 -3.48 -12.50
CA LYS A 29 -41.27 -2.98 -13.66
C LYS A 29 -40.60 -1.63 -13.37
N GLU A 30 -41.32 -0.68 -12.80
CA GLU A 30 -40.80 0.64 -12.43
C GLU A 30 -39.66 0.53 -11.39
N LEU A 31 -39.81 -0.36 -10.40
CA LEU A 31 -38.76 -0.65 -9.43
C LEU A 31 -37.50 -1.22 -10.10
N VAL A 32 -37.63 -2.22 -10.98
CA VAL A 32 -36.49 -2.82 -11.69
C VAL A 32 -35.79 -1.80 -12.58
N GLU A 33 -36.54 -0.96 -13.30
CA GLU A 33 -35.99 0.11 -14.15
C GLU A 33 -35.27 1.20 -13.31
N SER A 34 -35.83 1.57 -12.16
CA SER A 34 -35.19 2.52 -11.23
C SER A 34 -33.88 1.97 -10.65
N MET A 35 -33.84 0.68 -10.30
CA MET A 35 -32.65 0.04 -9.76
C MET A 35 -31.58 -0.13 -10.85
N ASP A 36 -31.96 -0.55 -12.05
CA ASP A 36 -31.02 -0.75 -13.16
C ASP A 36 -30.43 0.59 -13.65
N SER A 37 -31.25 1.65 -13.72
CA SER A 37 -30.75 3.00 -14.04
C SER A 37 -29.79 3.55 -12.97
N GLY A 38 -30.11 3.38 -11.68
CA GLY A 38 -29.22 3.74 -10.58
C GLY A 38 -27.89 2.96 -10.61
N PHE A 39 -27.94 1.65 -10.82
CA PHE A 39 -26.75 0.81 -10.91
C PHE A 39 -25.90 1.14 -12.14
N LYS A 40 -26.54 1.43 -13.28
CA LYS A 40 -25.86 1.87 -14.51
C LYS A 40 -25.15 3.21 -14.30
N GLY A 41 -25.75 4.16 -13.57
CA GLY A 41 -25.11 5.41 -13.17
C GLY A 41 -23.85 5.17 -12.34
N LEU A 42 -23.95 4.34 -11.30
CA LEU A 42 -22.82 3.99 -10.44
C LEU A 42 -21.70 3.26 -11.22
N LEU A 43 -22.06 2.35 -12.14
CA LEU A 43 -21.13 1.67 -13.03
C LEU A 43 -20.36 2.64 -13.93
N LEU A 44 -21.04 3.63 -14.50
CA LEU A 44 -20.42 4.65 -15.34
C LEU A 44 -19.38 5.44 -14.54
N GLU A 45 -19.74 5.91 -13.34
CA GLU A 45 -18.82 6.63 -12.46
C GLU A 45 -17.58 5.80 -12.10
N ILE A 46 -17.74 4.52 -11.74
CA ILE A 46 -16.61 3.65 -11.38
C ILE A 46 -15.75 3.32 -12.60
N LYS A 47 -16.36 3.08 -13.76
CA LYS A 47 -15.68 2.72 -15.01
C LYS A 47 -14.78 3.84 -15.52
N GLU A 48 -15.23 5.08 -15.38
CA GLU A 48 -14.55 6.29 -15.84
C GLU A 48 -13.29 6.61 -15.02
N LYS A 49 -13.19 6.15 -13.77
CA LYS A 49 -12.00 6.38 -12.95
C LYS A 49 -10.79 5.60 -13.46
N GLN A 50 -9.64 6.28 -13.52
CA GLN A 50 -8.37 5.62 -13.74
C GLN A 50 -7.84 5.04 -12.41
N PRO A 51 -7.44 3.75 -12.36
CA PRO A 51 -6.90 3.15 -11.13
C PRO A 51 -5.73 3.96 -10.54
N ALA A 52 -4.87 4.51 -11.41
CA ALA A 52 -3.73 5.32 -10.99
C ALA A 52 -4.14 6.63 -10.28
N GLU A 53 -5.23 7.27 -10.69
CA GLU A 53 -5.73 8.50 -10.06
C GLU A 53 -6.33 8.20 -8.69
N THR A 54 -7.09 7.11 -8.57
CA THR A 54 -7.65 6.66 -7.29
C THR A 54 -6.54 6.31 -6.30
N ILE A 55 -5.48 5.62 -6.74
CA ILE A 55 -4.34 5.31 -5.86
C ILE A 55 -3.61 6.59 -5.44
N ARG A 56 -3.42 7.58 -6.35
CA ARG A 56 -2.85 8.90 -5.96
C ARG A 56 -3.71 9.62 -4.93
N MET A 57 -5.03 9.53 -5.04
CA MET A 57 -5.95 10.09 -4.05
C MET A 57 -5.78 9.40 -2.69
N LEU A 58 -5.69 8.07 -2.67
CA LEU A 58 -5.43 7.29 -1.45
C LEU A 58 -4.12 7.68 -0.77
N VAL A 59 -3.04 7.92 -1.55
CA VAL A 59 -1.77 8.42 -1.01
C VAL A 59 -1.94 9.74 -0.27
N LYS A 60 -2.71 10.68 -0.84
CA LYS A 60 -2.97 11.98 -0.20
C LYS A 60 -3.78 11.82 1.08
N ILE A 61 -4.81 10.97 1.07
CA ILE A 61 -5.66 10.71 2.24
C ILE A 61 -4.83 10.09 3.36
N PHE A 62 -4.11 8.99 3.07
CA PHE A 62 -3.27 8.33 4.08
C PHE A 62 -2.15 9.24 4.58
N GLY A 63 -1.49 9.98 3.68
CA GLY A 63 -0.47 10.96 4.07
C GLY A 63 -1.03 12.09 4.95
N GLY A 64 -2.25 12.54 4.67
CA GLY A 64 -2.97 13.51 5.51
C GLY A 64 -3.27 12.96 6.91
N ILE A 65 -3.73 11.71 6.99
CA ILE A 65 -3.97 11.03 8.27
C ILE A 65 -2.65 10.83 9.04
N THR A 66 -1.57 10.44 8.36
CA THR A 66 -0.23 10.33 8.96
C THR A 66 0.23 11.67 9.53
N GLY A 67 0.09 12.75 8.77
CA GLY A 67 0.42 14.10 9.23
C GLY A 67 -0.41 14.52 10.44
N ALA A 68 -1.72 14.30 10.42
CA ALA A 68 -2.62 14.61 11.54
C ALA A 68 -2.27 13.79 12.80
N ALA A 69 -1.97 12.50 12.65
CA ALA A 69 -1.57 11.64 13.75
C ALA A 69 -0.24 12.09 14.35
N PHE A 70 0.74 12.44 13.51
CA PHE A 70 2.02 12.98 13.96
C PHE A 70 1.88 14.29 14.74
N VAL A 71 1.09 15.24 14.20
CA VAL A 71 0.78 16.49 14.91
C VAL A 71 0.07 16.20 16.23
N GLY A 72 -0.85 15.24 16.26
CA GLY A 72 -1.50 14.79 17.50
C GLY A 72 -0.50 14.28 18.55
N ILE A 73 0.48 13.47 18.14
CA ILE A 73 1.55 12.98 19.02
C ILE A 73 2.37 14.16 19.58
N LEU A 74 2.75 15.11 18.73
CA LEU A 74 3.49 16.30 19.17
C LEU A 74 2.68 17.15 20.16
N LEU A 75 1.39 17.37 19.87
CA LEU A 75 0.50 18.11 20.75
C LEU A 75 0.32 17.43 22.10
N MET A 76 0.24 16.10 22.16
CA MET A 76 0.21 15.37 23.43
C MET A 76 1.46 15.63 24.27
N GLY A 77 2.65 15.68 23.65
CA GLY A 77 3.91 16.01 24.32
C GLY A 77 3.93 17.45 24.85
N ILE A 78 3.49 18.41 24.04
CA ILE A 78 3.47 19.84 24.40
C ILE A 78 2.44 20.13 25.50
N LEU A 79 1.22 19.58 25.36
CA LEU A 79 0.12 19.78 26.32
C LEU A 79 0.20 18.85 27.54
N ARG A 80 1.22 17.98 27.62
CA ARG A 80 1.43 17.02 28.70
C ARG A 80 0.20 16.15 28.98
N ILE A 81 -0.49 15.73 27.93
CA ILE A 81 -1.67 14.84 28.03
C ILE A 81 -1.17 13.40 28.23
N HIS A 82 -1.44 12.83 29.39
CA HIS A 82 -0.99 11.48 29.77
C HIS A 82 -2.09 10.42 29.57
N SER A 83 -2.48 10.18 28.32
CA SER A 83 -3.40 9.09 27.97
C SER A 83 -2.69 8.02 27.16
N GLN A 84 -2.46 6.85 27.77
CA GLN A 84 -1.79 5.72 27.09
C GLN A 84 -2.60 5.21 25.90
N GLN A 85 -3.93 5.16 26.01
CA GLN A 85 -4.80 4.70 24.91
C GLN A 85 -4.72 5.65 23.71
N LEU A 86 -4.78 6.96 23.95
CA LEU A 86 -4.70 7.95 22.88
C LEU A 86 -3.32 7.92 22.20
N ALA A 87 -2.25 7.84 22.99
CA ALA A 87 -0.89 7.71 22.49
C ALA A 87 -0.73 6.45 21.63
N PHE A 88 -1.27 5.32 22.08
CA PHE A 88 -1.25 4.07 21.33
C PHE A 88 -2.00 4.19 19.99
N VAL A 89 -3.24 4.69 20.02
CA VAL A 89 -4.07 4.86 18.80
C VAL A 89 -3.38 5.78 17.79
N LEU A 90 -2.85 6.92 18.24
CA LEU A 90 -2.14 7.85 17.36
C LEU A 90 -0.85 7.25 16.80
N SER A 91 -0.09 6.53 17.62
CA SER A 91 1.16 5.88 17.19
C SER A 91 0.91 4.78 16.17
N VAL A 92 -0.07 3.91 16.42
CA VAL A 92 -0.47 2.85 15.47
C VAL A 92 -1.01 3.48 14.19
N THR A 93 -1.87 4.50 14.30
CA THR A 93 -2.40 5.20 13.12
C THR A 93 -1.29 5.83 12.31
N PHE A 94 -0.34 6.51 12.95
CA PHE A 94 0.83 7.11 12.30
C PHE A 94 1.67 6.06 11.58
N LEU A 95 2.02 4.96 12.25
CA LEU A 95 2.83 3.90 11.66
C LEU A 95 2.13 3.22 10.49
N VAL A 96 0.88 2.79 10.67
CA VAL A 96 0.12 2.06 9.62
C VAL A 96 -0.11 2.96 8.42
N THR A 97 -0.62 4.17 8.62
CA THR A 97 -0.89 5.09 7.50
C THR A 97 0.40 5.62 6.86
N GLY A 98 1.47 5.78 7.65
CA GLY A 98 2.79 6.17 7.17
C GLY A 98 3.41 5.08 6.29
N ILE A 99 3.34 3.82 6.71
CA ILE A 99 3.80 2.68 5.91
C ILE A 99 2.98 2.56 4.63
N LEU A 100 1.64 2.67 4.70
CA LEU A 100 0.78 2.60 3.52
C LEU A 100 1.05 3.74 2.53
N SER A 101 1.10 4.99 3.01
CA SER A 101 1.35 6.15 2.15
C SER A 101 2.77 6.14 1.58
N GLY A 102 3.77 5.81 2.41
CA GLY A 102 5.17 5.68 2.01
C GLY A 102 5.38 4.59 0.97
N SER A 103 4.79 3.41 1.16
CA SER A 103 4.87 2.28 0.20
C SER A 103 4.26 2.66 -1.16
N LEU A 104 3.09 3.28 -1.15
CA LEU A 104 2.43 3.73 -2.37
C LEU A 104 3.22 4.85 -3.06
N PHE A 105 3.72 5.82 -2.30
CA PHE A 105 4.58 6.87 -2.83
C PHE A 105 5.84 6.29 -3.46
N TRP A 106 6.50 5.34 -2.78
CA TRP A 106 7.71 4.67 -3.24
C TRP A 106 7.52 4.04 -4.61
N VAL A 107 6.41 3.32 -4.81
CA VAL A 107 6.10 2.66 -6.08
C VAL A 107 5.64 3.65 -7.16
N LEU A 108 4.74 4.58 -6.83
CA LEU A 108 4.22 5.55 -7.81
C LEU A 108 5.31 6.52 -8.32
N LYS A 109 6.25 6.89 -7.46
CA LYS A 109 7.31 7.86 -7.72
C LYS A 109 8.68 7.22 -7.87
N HIS A 110 8.73 5.94 -8.26
CA HIS A 110 9.96 5.17 -8.34
C HIS A 110 11.13 5.89 -9.03
N LYS A 111 10.89 6.61 -10.14
CA LYS A 111 11.95 7.38 -10.83
C LYS A 111 12.59 8.44 -9.93
N GLU A 112 11.80 9.14 -9.13
CA GLU A 112 12.30 10.14 -8.17
C GLU A 112 13.06 9.46 -7.04
N VAL A 113 12.57 8.32 -6.54
CA VAL A 113 13.22 7.53 -5.49
C VAL A 113 14.58 7.01 -5.95
N VAL A 114 14.66 6.44 -7.15
CA VAL A 114 15.94 5.96 -7.73
C VAL A 114 16.94 7.11 -7.85
N LYS A 115 16.49 8.30 -8.25
CA LYS A 115 17.34 9.49 -8.30
C LYS A 115 17.87 9.87 -6.91
N GLN A 116 17.02 9.88 -5.88
CA GLN A 116 17.43 10.18 -4.51
C GLN A 116 18.40 9.14 -3.94
N VAL A 117 18.12 7.86 -4.15
CA VAL A 117 19.01 6.77 -3.74
C VAL A 117 20.34 6.84 -4.48
N GLY A 118 20.33 7.21 -5.77
CA GLY A 118 21.54 7.50 -6.53
C GLY A 118 22.34 8.67 -5.93
N GLN A 119 21.67 9.73 -5.48
CA GLN A 119 22.33 10.84 -4.75
C GLN A 119 22.93 10.36 -3.43
N TRP A 120 22.25 9.47 -2.70
CA TRP A 120 22.79 8.88 -1.47
C TRP A 120 23.99 7.98 -1.75
N LEU A 121 23.97 7.19 -2.83
CA LEU A 121 25.13 6.39 -3.25
C LEU A 121 26.32 7.29 -3.59
N LEU A 122 26.09 8.39 -4.31
CA LEU A 122 27.15 9.36 -4.61
C LEU A 122 27.67 10.04 -3.34
N PHE A 123 26.78 10.40 -2.41
CA PHE A 123 27.17 11.09 -1.18
C PHE A 123 27.91 10.15 -0.21
N PHE A 124 27.32 9.01 0.13
CA PHE A 124 27.89 8.08 1.10
C PHE A 124 28.99 7.21 0.50
N GLY A 125 28.77 6.64 -0.68
CA GLY A 125 29.78 5.85 -1.39
C GLY A 125 30.85 6.74 -2.02
N GLY A 126 30.47 7.65 -2.91
CA GLY A 126 31.42 8.57 -3.55
C GLY A 126 32.13 9.51 -2.58
N GLY A 127 31.45 9.99 -1.54
CA GLY A 127 32.07 10.84 -0.52
C GLY A 127 33.08 10.11 0.36
N SER A 128 32.87 8.83 0.67
CA SER A 128 33.85 8.05 1.45
C SER A 128 35.13 7.74 0.67
N LEU A 129 35.10 7.75 -0.67
CA LEU A 129 36.31 7.69 -1.50
C LEU A 129 37.19 8.93 -1.38
N LEU A 130 36.66 10.05 -0.86
CA LEU A 130 37.44 11.26 -0.63
C LEU A 130 38.23 11.21 0.69
N PHE A 131 37.89 10.32 1.62
CA PHE A 131 38.61 10.17 2.90
C PHE A 131 40.12 9.90 2.72
N PRO A 132 40.57 8.94 1.88
CA PRO A 132 42.00 8.73 1.67
C PRO A 132 42.71 9.95 1.07
N VAL A 133 42.02 10.73 0.21
CA VAL A 133 42.58 11.97 -0.35
C VAL A 133 42.72 13.03 0.74
N MET A 134 41.70 13.17 1.59
CA MET A 134 41.73 14.09 2.73
C MET A 134 42.82 13.73 3.73
N ASP A 135 43.05 12.44 3.97
CA ASP A 135 44.11 11.97 4.87
C ASP A 135 45.49 12.35 4.36
N VAL A 136 45.73 12.22 3.05
CA VAL A 136 47.00 12.64 2.42
C VAL A 136 47.18 14.17 2.49
N LEU A 137 46.11 14.94 2.35
CA LEU A 137 46.16 16.41 2.38
C LEU A 137 46.30 16.99 3.78
N THR A 138 45.72 16.35 4.79
CA THR A 138 45.57 16.90 6.15
C THR A 138 46.34 16.15 7.22
N ASN A 139 46.88 14.96 6.91
CA ASN A 139 47.50 14.03 7.87
C ASN A 139 46.58 13.69 9.08
N ALA A 140 45.26 13.70 8.88
CA ALA A 140 44.28 13.51 9.96
C ALA A 140 43.85 12.04 10.19
N GLU A 141 44.31 11.10 9.34
CA GLU A 141 44.05 9.64 9.47
C GLU A 141 42.55 9.26 9.63
N ILE A 142 41.65 10.03 9.03
CA ILE A 142 40.19 9.87 9.11
C ILE A 142 39.76 8.48 8.61
N THR A 143 40.35 7.98 7.53
CA THR A 143 40.01 6.66 6.96
C THR A 143 40.24 5.55 7.98
N ASN A 144 41.35 5.61 8.72
CA ASN A 144 41.70 4.62 9.73
C ASN A 144 40.76 4.68 10.95
N VAL A 145 40.43 5.91 11.39
CA VAL A 145 39.46 6.10 12.49
C VAL A 145 38.08 5.54 12.12
N VAL A 146 37.58 5.84 10.92
CA VAL A 146 36.29 5.31 10.47
C VAL A 146 36.33 3.79 10.32
N TYR A 147 37.41 3.25 9.75
CA TYR A 147 37.60 1.81 9.60
C TYR A 147 37.63 1.08 10.95
N SER A 148 38.38 1.58 11.91
CA SER A 148 38.47 0.99 13.26
C SER A 148 37.16 1.07 14.02
N MET A 149 36.40 2.17 13.90
CA MET A 149 35.04 2.28 14.43
C MET A 149 34.10 1.25 13.81
N MET A 150 34.19 1.04 12.49
CA MET A 150 33.42 0.00 11.81
C MET A 150 33.82 -1.39 12.28
N GLN A 151 35.13 -1.67 12.40
CA GLN A 151 35.62 -2.95 12.91
C GLN A 151 35.11 -3.22 14.34
N ALA A 152 35.17 -2.23 15.23
CA ALA A 152 34.66 -2.36 16.60
C ALA A 152 33.14 -2.61 16.64
N SER A 153 32.38 -1.90 15.81
CA SER A 153 30.91 -1.97 15.82
C SER A 153 30.36 -3.22 15.13
N PHE A 154 31.02 -3.69 14.06
CA PHE A 154 30.55 -4.76 13.20
C PHE A 154 31.34 -6.07 13.35
N SER A 155 32.39 -6.12 14.17
CA SER A 155 33.15 -7.35 14.50
C SER A 155 32.27 -8.55 14.86
N PRO A 156 31.15 -8.41 15.63
CA PRO A 156 30.28 -9.54 15.93
C PRO A 156 29.54 -10.12 14.71
N LEU A 157 29.39 -9.33 13.63
CA LEU A 157 28.65 -9.70 12.42
C LEU A 157 29.59 -10.09 11.28
N PHE A 158 30.75 -9.44 11.18
CA PHE A 158 31.71 -9.63 10.10
C PHE A 158 33.14 -9.57 10.65
N THR A 159 33.94 -10.59 10.36
CA THR A 159 35.38 -10.56 10.60
C THR A 159 36.08 -9.71 9.55
N LEU A 160 36.27 -8.43 9.89
CA LEU A 160 37.07 -7.51 9.08
C LEU A 160 38.56 -7.76 9.35
N PRO A 161 39.38 -8.05 8.32
CA PRO A 161 40.83 -8.20 8.47
C PRO A 161 41.44 -6.96 9.10
N ASN A 162 42.59 -7.10 9.77
CA ASN A 162 43.35 -5.93 10.17
C ASN A 162 43.76 -5.14 8.92
N GLY A 163 43.62 -3.80 8.98
CA GLY A 163 43.78 -2.92 7.83
C GLY A 163 45.13 -3.12 7.13
N ASN A 164 45.11 -3.45 5.84
CA ASN A 164 46.29 -3.65 5.00
C ASN A 164 46.56 -2.40 4.13
N GLY A 165 46.51 -1.21 4.74
CA GLY A 165 46.81 0.07 4.09
C GLY A 165 45.59 0.90 3.69
N LEU A 166 45.83 2.19 3.49
CA LEU A 166 44.83 3.25 3.28
C LEU A 166 43.82 2.93 2.16
N VAL A 167 44.29 2.37 1.04
CA VAL A 167 43.43 2.02 -0.11
C VAL A 167 42.46 0.89 0.24
N TYR A 168 42.93 -0.11 0.99
CA TYR A 168 42.09 -1.22 1.42
C TYR A 168 41.02 -0.75 2.40
N GLU A 169 41.41 0.03 3.42
CA GLU A 169 40.46 0.59 4.41
C GLU A 169 39.39 1.46 3.73
N ALA A 170 39.80 2.35 2.81
CA ALA A 170 38.89 3.18 2.05
C ALA A 170 37.91 2.37 1.19
N ALA A 171 38.39 1.29 0.54
CA ALA A 171 37.55 0.40 -0.26
C ALA A 171 36.51 -0.32 0.60
N VAL A 172 36.89 -0.78 1.81
CA VAL A 172 35.96 -1.41 2.75
C VAL A 172 34.90 -0.42 3.24
N VAL A 173 35.32 0.78 3.67
CA VAL A 173 34.39 1.83 4.14
C VAL A 173 33.40 2.20 3.04
N THR A 174 33.89 2.42 1.81
CA THR A 174 33.06 2.73 0.64
C THR A 174 32.10 1.59 0.31
N GLY A 175 32.61 0.36 0.28
CA GLY A 175 31.81 -0.83 0.00
C GLY A 175 30.70 -1.03 1.02
N PHE A 176 30.98 -0.78 2.30
CA PHE A 176 29.99 -0.87 3.36
C PHE A 176 28.87 0.16 3.20
N TYR A 177 29.20 1.44 3.04
CA TYR A 177 28.18 2.48 2.86
C TYR A 177 27.34 2.27 1.59
N THR A 178 28.00 1.91 0.49
CA THR A 178 27.31 1.60 -0.78
C THR A 178 26.40 0.38 -0.60
N GLY A 179 26.91 -0.70 0.00
CA GLY A 179 26.15 -1.90 0.30
C GLY A 179 24.95 -1.62 1.19
N PHE A 180 25.11 -0.79 2.23
CA PHE A 180 24.03 -0.39 3.11
C PHE A 180 22.89 0.32 2.37
N VAL A 181 23.21 1.27 1.49
CA VAL A 181 22.21 1.99 0.69
C VAL A 181 21.49 1.05 -0.28
N ILE A 182 22.22 0.11 -0.91
CA ILE A 182 21.63 -0.90 -1.82
C ILE A 182 20.70 -1.84 -1.04
N ILE A 183 21.14 -2.35 0.11
CA ILE A 183 20.35 -3.24 0.96
C ILE A 183 19.10 -2.51 1.46
N PHE A 184 19.24 -1.27 1.94
CA PHE A 184 18.12 -0.43 2.34
C PHE A 184 17.08 -0.30 1.21
N TYR A 185 17.54 -0.02 0.00
CA TYR A 185 16.66 0.10 -1.17
C TYR A 185 15.94 -1.22 -1.49
N ALA A 186 16.64 -2.35 -1.44
CA ALA A 186 16.06 -3.67 -1.67
C ALA A 186 15.00 -4.03 -0.61
N ILE A 187 15.31 -3.78 0.67
CA ILE A 187 14.38 -3.99 1.78
C ILE A 187 13.14 -3.11 1.62
N ALA A 188 13.32 -1.82 1.32
CA ALA A 188 12.21 -0.90 1.09
C ALA A 188 11.29 -1.41 -0.04
N TRP A 189 11.86 -1.95 -1.11
CA TRP A 189 11.09 -2.58 -2.19
C TRP A 189 10.34 -3.85 -1.77
N LEU A 190 10.96 -4.68 -0.94
CA LEU A 190 10.35 -5.91 -0.42
C LEU A 190 9.05 -5.61 0.36
N TYR A 191 8.99 -4.47 1.05
CA TYR A 191 7.78 -4.02 1.74
C TYR A 191 6.83 -3.22 0.84
N ALA A 192 7.36 -2.31 0.03
CA ALA A 192 6.54 -1.39 -0.74
C ALA A 192 5.77 -2.06 -1.88
N ALA A 193 6.39 -3.03 -2.59
CA ALA A 193 5.75 -3.70 -3.72
C ALA A 193 4.49 -4.50 -3.32
N PRO A 194 4.52 -5.39 -2.30
CA PRO A 194 3.34 -6.13 -1.90
C PRO A 194 2.19 -5.23 -1.46
N ILE A 195 2.49 -4.16 -0.71
CA ILE A 195 1.49 -3.19 -0.25
C ILE A 195 0.86 -2.44 -1.43
N ALA A 196 1.69 -1.99 -2.38
CA ALA A 196 1.19 -1.29 -3.56
C ALA A 196 0.38 -2.23 -4.47
N LEU A 197 0.79 -3.49 -4.61
CA LEU A 197 0.02 -4.50 -5.33
C LEU A 197 -1.32 -4.75 -4.66
N ALA A 198 -1.36 -4.95 -3.35
CA ALA A 198 -2.61 -5.14 -2.61
C ALA A 198 -3.56 -3.94 -2.78
N ALA A 199 -3.05 -2.71 -2.63
CA ALA A 199 -3.82 -1.49 -2.85
C ALA A 199 -4.31 -1.38 -4.30
N TRP A 200 -3.47 -1.73 -5.27
CA TRP A 200 -3.86 -1.77 -6.67
C TRP A 200 -4.96 -2.80 -6.91
N PHE A 201 -4.87 -4.01 -6.34
CA PHE A 201 -5.92 -5.03 -6.43
C PHE A 201 -7.24 -4.53 -5.86
N ILE A 202 -7.23 -3.95 -4.66
CA ILE A 202 -8.45 -3.43 -4.01
C ILE A 202 -9.13 -2.35 -4.86
N VAL A 203 -8.35 -1.51 -5.54
CA VAL A 203 -8.89 -0.42 -6.39
C VAL A 203 -9.25 -0.90 -7.79
N ALA A 204 -8.39 -1.71 -8.40
CA ALA A 204 -8.50 -2.10 -9.80
C ALA A 204 -9.55 -3.19 -10.01
N VAL A 205 -9.73 -4.11 -9.06
CA VAL A 205 -10.73 -5.18 -9.17
C VAL A 205 -12.15 -4.63 -9.34
N PRO A 206 -12.63 -3.67 -8.52
CA PRO A 206 -13.93 -3.03 -8.73
C PRO A 206 -14.04 -2.32 -10.09
N ILE A 207 -12.98 -1.63 -10.52
CA ILE A 207 -12.98 -0.86 -11.78
C ILE A 207 -13.01 -1.81 -13.00
N PHE A 208 -12.19 -2.86 -12.99
CA PHE A 208 -12.18 -3.87 -14.04
C PHE A 208 -13.45 -4.72 -14.02
N GLY A 209 -13.97 -5.04 -12.85
CA GLY A 209 -15.27 -5.68 -12.67
C GLY A 209 -16.39 -4.83 -13.28
N ALA A 210 -16.43 -3.53 -12.96
CA ALA A 210 -17.38 -2.60 -13.55
C ALA A 210 -17.29 -2.56 -15.09
N ARG A 211 -16.08 -2.51 -15.64
CA ARG A 211 -15.84 -2.56 -17.09
C ARG A 211 -16.28 -3.89 -17.71
N ALA A 212 -16.05 -5.00 -17.03
CA ALA A 212 -16.45 -6.33 -17.50
C ALA A 212 -17.99 -6.47 -17.49
N ILE A 213 -18.66 -6.04 -16.42
CA ILE A 213 -20.12 -6.05 -16.31
C ILE A 213 -20.74 -5.19 -17.42
N SER A 214 -20.22 -3.97 -17.62
CA SER A 214 -20.69 -3.07 -18.69
C SER A 214 -20.51 -3.66 -20.10
N ARG A 215 -19.55 -4.58 -20.31
CA ARG A 215 -19.34 -5.26 -21.60
C ARG A 215 -20.20 -6.51 -21.75
N ALA A 216 -20.35 -7.30 -20.69
CA ALA A 216 -21.11 -8.55 -20.72
C ALA A 216 -22.63 -8.31 -20.71
N PHE A 217 -23.09 -7.29 -19.97
CA PHE A 217 -24.51 -6.98 -19.78
C PHE A 217 -24.79 -5.49 -20.06
N PRO A 218 -24.69 -5.03 -21.33
CA PRO A 218 -24.84 -3.61 -21.67
C PRO A 218 -26.26 -3.07 -21.47
N GLN A 219 -27.28 -3.92 -21.52
CA GLN A 219 -28.70 -3.52 -21.40
C GLN A 219 -29.28 -3.68 -20.00
N GLN A 220 -28.77 -4.61 -19.18
CA GLN A 220 -29.28 -4.89 -17.83
C GLN A 220 -28.11 -5.28 -16.89
N PRO A 221 -27.24 -4.34 -16.52
CA PRO A 221 -26.09 -4.62 -15.68
C PRO A 221 -26.46 -5.10 -14.27
N ILE A 222 -27.66 -4.79 -13.78
CA ILE A 222 -28.08 -5.18 -12.42
C ILE A 222 -28.27 -6.70 -12.25
N VAL A 223 -28.42 -7.44 -13.36
CA VAL A 223 -28.46 -8.91 -13.37
C VAL A 223 -27.28 -9.50 -12.62
N VAL A 224 -26.10 -8.88 -12.70
CA VAL A 224 -24.89 -9.37 -12.02
C VAL A 224 -24.99 -9.26 -10.50
N VAL A 225 -25.65 -8.22 -9.98
CA VAL A 225 -25.86 -8.05 -8.53
C VAL A 225 -26.81 -9.12 -8.01
N PHE A 226 -27.94 -9.34 -8.71
CA PHE A 226 -28.89 -10.39 -8.33
C PHE A 226 -28.30 -11.79 -8.51
N PHE A 227 -27.46 -12.02 -9.52
CA PHE A 227 -26.72 -13.27 -9.71
C PHE A 227 -25.73 -13.52 -8.56
N ALA A 228 -24.97 -12.51 -8.16
CA ALA A 228 -24.02 -12.61 -7.06
C ALA A 228 -24.74 -12.85 -5.71
N LEU A 229 -25.85 -12.14 -5.46
CA LEU A 229 -26.70 -12.36 -4.28
C LEU A 229 -27.28 -13.77 -4.25
N TRP A 230 -27.76 -14.25 -5.41
CA TRP A 230 -28.27 -15.61 -5.55
C TRP A 230 -27.18 -16.65 -5.28
N LEU A 231 -26.01 -16.55 -5.92
CA LEU A 231 -24.87 -17.43 -5.68
C LEU A 231 -24.44 -17.43 -4.20
N PHE A 232 -24.27 -16.25 -3.61
CA PHE A 232 -23.89 -16.11 -2.20
C PHE A 232 -24.89 -16.80 -1.28
N SER A 233 -26.19 -16.60 -1.55
CA SER A 233 -27.24 -17.25 -0.76
C SER A 233 -27.21 -18.77 -0.89
N VAL A 234 -27.06 -19.32 -2.11
CA VAL A 234 -27.00 -20.77 -2.36
C VAL A 234 -25.78 -21.40 -1.68
N PHE A 235 -24.60 -20.79 -1.82
CA PHE A 235 -23.38 -21.26 -1.16
C PHE A 235 -23.50 -21.20 0.37
N TYR A 236 -24.07 -20.11 0.91
CA TYR A 236 -24.27 -19.97 2.34
C TYR A 236 -25.27 -21.01 2.88
N PHE A 237 -26.35 -21.30 2.17
CA PHE A 237 -27.28 -22.37 2.55
C PHE A 237 -26.60 -23.73 2.55
N SER A 238 -25.84 -24.05 1.50
CA SER A 238 -25.11 -25.33 1.41
C SER A 238 -24.07 -25.51 2.52
N TYR A 239 -23.42 -24.42 2.95
CA TYR A 239 -22.48 -24.45 4.07
C TYR A 239 -23.23 -24.57 5.41
N ALA A 240 -24.32 -23.83 5.59
CA ALA A 240 -25.07 -23.79 6.83
C ALA A 240 -26.01 -25.00 7.06
N SER A 241 -26.18 -25.86 6.04
CA SER A 241 -26.93 -27.12 6.08
C SER A 241 -26.06 -28.36 6.30
N ASN A 242 -24.73 -28.23 6.23
CA ASN A 242 -23.81 -29.30 6.64
C ASN A 242 -23.50 -29.11 8.14
N PRO A 243 -23.99 -29.99 9.03
CA PRO A 243 -23.68 -29.97 10.45
C PRO A 243 -22.22 -30.31 10.75
#